data_AF-A0A2V6GWR4-F1
#
_entry.id   AF-A0A2V6GWR4-F1
#
_cell.length_a   1.000
_cell.length_b   1.000
_cell.length_c   1.000
_cell.angle_alpha   90.00
_cell.angle_beta   90.00
_cell.angle_gamma   90.00
#
_symmetry.space_group_name_H-M   'P 1'
#
loop_
_entity.id
_entity.type
_entity.pdbx_description
1 polymer ?
#
loop_
_entity_poly.entity_id
_entity_poly.type
_entity_poly.pdbx_seq_one_letter_code
_entity_poly.pdbx_strand_id
1 'polypeptide(L)'
;MLFATLLAVGGLLFAFDHATIAGKLVLSLLAIASIFSWSIMITKFRVIRFAQKQNARFLTAFRQDRQPLRLFEKNARFPGSPVFNVYRAGCEEMTFHLLGSPEVDDTFRARLGIADKISPAQMGAVNAAMERAVGETALTLESQMILLATAVSGSPFLGLLGTVWGVMDAFTGVAEAGSPSLVSMAPGVSGALITT
;
A
#
# COMPACT_ATOMS: atom_id res chain seq x y z
N MET A 1 -34.03 18.82 -6.01
CA MET A 1 -32.76 18.05 -5.95
C MET A 1 -32.31 17.52 -7.32
N LEU A 2 -33.18 16.99 -8.18
CA LEU A 2 -32.83 16.51 -9.54
C LEU A 2 -32.32 17.59 -10.53
N PHE A 3 -32.70 18.86 -10.34
CA PHE A 3 -32.27 19.96 -11.23
C PHE A 3 -30.81 20.39 -11.00
N ALA A 4 -30.29 20.27 -9.78
CA ALA A 4 -28.90 20.60 -9.45
C ALA A 4 -27.92 19.57 -10.02
N THR A 5 -28.32 18.30 -10.10
CA THR A 5 -27.56 17.23 -10.76
C THR A 5 -27.50 17.39 -12.28
N LEU A 6 -28.53 17.95 -12.92
CA LEU A 6 -28.53 18.27 -14.36
C LEU A 6 -27.66 19.50 -14.69
N LEU A 7 -27.67 20.53 -13.85
CA LEU A 7 -26.82 21.72 -14.00
C LEU A 7 -25.33 21.45 -13.75
N ALA A 8 -25.01 20.60 -12.77
CA ALA A 8 -23.62 20.20 -12.50
C ALA A 8 -23.02 19.37 -13.64
N VAL A 9 -23.82 18.47 -14.25
CA VAL A 9 -23.40 17.71 -15.44
C VAL A 9 -23.24 18.64 -16.65
N GLY A 10 -24.14 19.61 -16.84
CA GLY A 10 -24.02 20.61 -17.92
C GLY A 10 -22.75 21.46 -17.81
N GLY A 11 -22.44 21.96 -16.62
CA GLY A 11 -21.21 22.75 -16.37
C GLY A 11 -19.93 21.94 -16.54
N LEU A 12 -19.90 20.69 -16.06
CA LEU A 12 -18.74 19.80 -16.24
C LEU A 12 -18.54 19.41 -17.71
N LEU A 13 -19.62 19.06 -18.43
CA LEU A 13 -19.56 18.74 -19.85
C LEU A 13 -19.12 19.95 -20.67
N PHE A 14 -19.65 21.13 -20.36
CA PHE A 14 -19.24 22.39 -20.99
C PHE A 14 -17.75 22.67 -20.76
N ALA A 15 -17.28 22.59 -19.51
CA ALA A 15 -15.88 22.79 -19.16
C ALA A 15 -14.96 21.74 -19.81
N PHE A 16 -15.39 20.48 -19.87
CA PHE A 16 -14.64 19.43 -20.54
C PHE A 16 -14.57 19.65 -22.05
N ASP A 17 -15.66 20.07 -22.69
CA ASP A 17 -15.69 20.32 -24.13
C ASP A 17 -14.73 21.44 -24.51
N HIS A 18 -14.73 22.52 -23.72
CA HIS A 18 -13.86 23.71 -23.90
C HIS A 18 -12.47 23.54 -23.27
N ALA A 19 -12.16 22.41 -22.65
CA ALA A 19 -10.82 22.13 -22.15
C ALA A 19 -9.85 21.92 -23.31
N THR A 20 -8.64 22.46 -23.14
CA THR A 20 -7.54 22.27 -24.08
C THR A 20 -7.17 20.80 -24.21
N ILE A 21 -6.46 20.44 -25.29
CA ILE A 21 -5.94 19.08 -25.49
C ILE A 21 -5.06 18.67 -24.30
N ALA A 22 -4.21 19.58 -23.82
CA ALA A 22 -3.38 19.36 -22.63
C ALA A 22 -4.24 19.07 -21.38
N GLY A 23 -5.31 19.85 -21.14
CA GLY A 23 -6.24 19.61 -20.04
C GLY A 23 -6.95 18.26 -20.12
N LYS A 24 -7.43 17.88 -21.31
CA LYS A 24 -8.05 16.56 -21.56
C LYS A 24 -7.08 15.40 -21.32
N LEU A 25 -5.80 15.56 -21.68
CA LEU A 25 -4.75 14.57 -21.39
C LEU A 25 -4.48 14.45 -19.88
N VAL A 26 -4.37 15.56 -19.17
CA VAL A 26 -4.19 15.59 -17.70
C VAL A 26 -5.36 14.87 -17.01
N LEU A 27 -6.61 15.22 -17.35
CA LEU A 27 -7.80 14.58 -16.80
C LEU A 27 -7.83 13.07 -17.06
N SER A 28 -7.47 12.65 -18.27
CA SER A 28 -7.42 11.24 -18.64
C SER A 28 -6.36 10.47 -17.84
N LEU A 29 -5.17 11.07 -17.67
CA LEU A 29 -4.10 10.50 -16.86
C LEU A 29 -4.50 10.38 -15.39
N LEU A 30 -5.13 11.41 -14.82
CA LEU A 30 -5.65 11.39 -13.45
C LEU A 30 -6.74 10.34 -13.27
N ALA A 31 -7.63 10.17 -14.26
CA ALA A 31 -8.66 9.13 -14.23
C ALA A 31 -8.04 7.72 -14.23
N ILE A 32 -7.04 7.48 -15.07
CA ILE A 32 -6.31 6.20 -15.09
C ILE A 32 -5.59 5.97 -13.75
N ALA A 33 -4.87 6.96 -13.22
CA ALA A 33 -4.19 6.89 -11.94
C ALA A 33 -5.15 6.60 -10.78
N SER A 34 -6.37 7.16 -10.82
CA SER A 34 -7.43 6.89 -9.86
C SER A 34 -7.89 5.43 -9.89
N ILE A 35 -8.10 4.85 -11.08
CA ILE A 35 -8.48 3.43 -11.23
C ILE A 35 -7.38 2.52 -10.66
N PHE A 36 -6.11 2.79 -10.97
CA PHE A 36 -4.99 2.03 -10.41
C PHE A 36 -4.90 2.17 -8.89
N SER A 37 -5.10 3.38 -8.36
CA SER A 37 -5.07 3.65 -6.92
C SER A 37 -6.15 2.87 -6.17
N TRP A 38 -7.38 2.85 -6.69
CA TRP A 38 -8.48 2.06 -6.13
C TRP A 38 -8.20 0.56 -6.17
N SER A 39 -7.65 0.06 -7.28
CA SER A 39 -7.27 -1.36 -7.41
C SER A 39 -6.24 -1.78 -6.36
N ILE A 40 -5.19 -0.98 -6.17
CA ILE A 40 -4.16 -1.21 -5.14
C ILE A 40 -4.78 -1.15 -3.74
N MET A 41 -5.61 -0.14 -3.47
CA MET A 41 -6.24 0.06 -2.16
C MET A 41 -7.11 -1.13 -1.76
N ILE A 42 -7.97 -1.62 -2.66
CA ILE A 42 -8.83 -2.78 -2.41
C ILE A 42 -7.99 -4.04 -2.18
N THR A 43 -6.97 -4.25 -3.01
CA THR A 43 -6.08 -5.42 -2.88
C THR A 43 -5.36 -5.41 -1.54
N LYS A 44 -4.77 -4.27 -1.16
CA LYS A 44 -4.06 -4.11 0.11
C LYS A 44 -4.95 -4.26 1.32
N PHE A 45 -6.14 -3.67 1.27
CA PHE A 45 -7.13 -3.83 2.32
C PHE A 45 -7.47 -5.31 2.57
N ARG A 46 -7.67 -6.09 1.50
CA ARG A 46 -7.92 -7.53 1.59
C ARG A 46 -6.74 -8.31 2.16
N VAL A 47 -5.51 -8.01 1.73
CA VAL A 47 -4.29 -8.67 2.22
C VAL A 47 -4.10 -8.41 3.72
N ILE A 48 -4.24 -7.16 4.17
CA ILE A 48 -4.09 -6.80 5.59
C ILE A 48 -5.18 -7.47 6.43
N ARG A 49 -6.44 -7.41 5.99
CA ARG A 49 -7.56 -8.08 6.68
C ARG A 49 -7.33 -9.59 6.80
N PHE A 50 -6.85 -10.23 5.72
CA PHE A 50 -6.52 -11.65 5.73
C PHE A 50 -5.38 -11.96 6.71
N ALA A 51 -4.29 -11.18 6.67
CA ALA A 51 -3.14 -11.33 7.56
C ALA A 51 -3.53 -11.16 9.04
N GLN A 52 -4.37 -10.17 9.36
CA GLN A 52 -4.89 -9.97 10.71
C GLN A 52 -5.70 -11.18 11.20
N LYS A 53 -6.56 -11.75 10.34
CA LYS A 53 -7.32 -12.96 10.67
C LYS A 53 -6.39 -14.16 10.91
N GLN A 54 -5.37 -14.36 10.09
CA GLN A 54 -4.42 -15.47 10.29
C GLN A 54 -3.55 -15.26 11.54
N ASN A 55 -3.13 -14.03 11.83
CA ASN A 55 -2.44 -13.68 13.07
C ASN A 55 -3.28 -14.03 14.30
N ALA A 56 -4.58 -13.71 14.28
CA ALA A 56 -5.48 -14.08 15.38
C ALA A 56 -5.53 -15.60 15.57
N ARG A 57 -5.67 -16.38 14.49
CA ARG A 57 -5.67 -17.85 14.54
C ARG A 57 -4.36 -18.41 15.10
N PHE A 58 -3.22 -17.90 14.64
CA PHE A 58 -1.90 -18.27 15.15
C PHE A 58 -1.79 -17.94 16.65
N LEU A 59 -2.11 -16.71 17.05
CA LEU A 59 -1.99 -16.27 18.44
C LEU A 59 -2.92 -17.05 19.38
N THR A 60 -4.12 -17.44 18.94
CA THR A 60 -4.99 -18.32 19.71
C THR A 60 -4.33 -19.68 19.93
N ALA A 61 -3.76 -20.31 18.89
CA ALA A 61 -3.06 -21.59 19.02
C ALA A 61 -1.78 -21.47 19.87
N PHE A 62 -1.02 -20.40 19.69
CA PHE A 62 0.22 -20.14 20.44
C PHE A 62 -0.04 -19.95 21.94
N ARG A 63 -1.14 -19.28 22.31
CA ARG A 63 -1.52 -19.04 23.72
C ARG A 63 -2.10 -20.27 24.43
N GLN A 64 -2.51 -21.31 23.71
CA GLN A 64 -3.08 -22.52 24.31
C GLN A 64 -2.01 -23.39 24.97
N ASP A 65 -0.80 -23.41 24.43
CA ASP A 65 0.32 -24.18 24.95
C ASP A 65 1.25 -23.25 25.77
N ARG A 66 1.71 -23.71 26.95
CA ARG A 66 2.69 -22.96 27.77
C ARG A 66 4.13 -23.04 27.24
N GLN A 67 4.38 -23.93 26.28
CA GLN A 67 5.70 -24.18 25.71
C GLN A 67 5.86 -23.45 24.37
N PRO A 68 6.80 -22.48 24.25
CA PRO A 68 6.98 -21.70 23.03
C PRO A 68 7.28 -22.55 21.78
N LEU A 69 8.04 -23.64 21.91
CA LEU A 69 8.48 -24.47 20.77
C LEU A 69 7.43 -25.49 20.30
N ARG A 70 6.26 -25.59 20.95
CA ARG A 70 5.28 -26.66 20.69
C ARG A 70 4.71 -26.62 19.27
N LEU A 71 4.43 -25.43 18.75
CA LEU A 71 3.90 -25.28 17.40
C LEU A 71 4.97 -25.55 16.34
N PHE A 72 6.22 -25.18 16.63
CA PHE A 72 7.38 -25.48 15.78
C PHE A 72 7.63 -26.99 15.70
N GLU A 73 7.65 -27.68 16.83
CA GLU A 73 7.83 -29.13 16.93
C GLU A 73 6.72 -29.92 16.21
N LYS A 74 5.49 -29.41 16.23
CA LYS A 74 4.36 -30.01 15.49
C LYS A 74 4.40 -29.72 13.98
N ASN A 75 5.42 -29.00 13.49
CA ASN A 75 5.49 -28.51 12.11
C ASN A 75 4.21 -27.76 11.69
N ALA A 76 3.60 -27.02 12.63
CA ALA A 76 2.34 -26.33 12.38
C ALA A 76 2.54 -25.23 11.32
N ARG A 77 1.54 -25.02 10.44
CA ARG A 77 1.61 -24.03 9.37
C ARG A 77 0.47 -23.04 9.48
N PHE A 78 0.80 -21.75 9.54
CA PHE A 78 -0.16 -20.64 9.50
C PHE A 78 0.13 -19.75 8.29
N PRO A 79 -0.21 -20.21 7.06
CA PRO A 79 0.08 -19.45 5.85
C PRO A 79 -0.60 -18.09 5.88
N GLY A 80 0.17 -17.04 5.54
CA GLY A 80 -0.31 -15.67 5.53
C GLY A 80 -0.42 -15.01 6.91
N SER A 81 0.17 -15.59 7.97
CA SER A 81 0.36 -14.90 9.24
C SER A 81 1.76 -14.28 9.32
N PRO A 82 1.88 -12.94 9.22
CA PRO A 82 3.10 -12.20 9.54
C PRO A 82 3.78 -12.62 10.84
N VAL A 83 3.00 -12.73 11.93
CA VAL A 83 3.56 -13.03 13.25
C VAL A 83 4.07 -14.47 13.34
N PHE A 84 3.43 -15.40 12.64
CA PHE A 84 3.94 -16.78 12.55
C PHE A 84 5.30 -16.85 11.86
N ASN A 85 5.55 -16.05 10.81
CA ASN A 85 6.86 -16.01 10.16
C ASN A 85 7.96 -15.55 11.12
N VAL A 86 7.69 -14.53 11.93
CA VAL A 86 8.60 -14.04 12.98
C VAL A 86 8.84 -15.12 14.04
N TYR A 87 7.77 -15.75 14.52
CA TYR A 87 7.85 -16.87 15.46
C TYR A 87 8.71 -18.01 14.92
N ARG A 88 8.50 -18.40 13.65
CA ARG A 88 9.24 -19.48 13.01
C ARG A 88 10.73 -19.14 12.90
N ALA A 89 11.07 -17.93 12.46
CA ALA A 89 12.47 -17.48 12.39
C ALA A 89 13.16 -17.53 13.76
N GLY A 90 12.47 -17.10 14.82
CA GLY A 90 12.98 -17.20 16.18
C GLY A 90 13.17 -18.65 16.65
N CYS A 91 12.24 -19.55 16.30
CA CYS A 91 12.36 -20.97 16.65
C CYS A 91 13.49 -21.67 15.87
N GLU A 92 13.64 -21.37 14.58
CA GLU A 92 14.73 -21.90 13.74
C GLU A 92 16.10 -21.49 14.32
N GLU A 93 16.29 -20.22 14.65
CA GLU A 93 17.54 -19.73 15.24
C GLU A 93 17.79 -20.32 16.63
N MET A 94 16.74 -20.41 17.46
CA MET A 94 16.84 -20.97 18.81
C MET A 94 17.20 -22.46 18.76
N THR A 95 16.57 -23.23 17.89
CA THR A 95 16.82 -24.67 17.75
C THR A 95 18.17 -24.94 17.11
N PHE A 96 18.62 -24.09 16.18
CA PHE A 96 19.98 -24.15 15.66
C PHE A 96 21.02 -23.98 16.77
N HIS A 97 20.87 -22.98 17.65
CA HIS A 97 21.81 -22.78 18.76
C HIS A 97 21.74 -23.85 19.87
N LEU A 98 20.56 -24.42 20.11
CA LEU A 98 20.38 -25.46 21.13
C LEU A 98 20.80 -26.85 20.65
N LEU A 99 20.52 -27.17 19.39
CA LEU A 99 20.60 -28.54 18.86
C LEU A 99 21.63 -28.69 17.74
N GLY A 100 22.13 -27.59 17.17
CA GLY A 100 23.02 -27.58 16.00
C GLY A 100 22.30 -27.73 14.65
N SER A 101 20.98 -27.93 14.65
CA SER A 101 20.14 -27.97 13.44
C SER A 101 18.71 -27.51 13.77
N PRO A 102 18.06 -26.74 12.88
CA PRO A 102 16.65 -26.34 13.05
C PRO A 102 15.66 -27.42 12.59
N GLU A 103 16.14 -28.51 11.99
CA GLU A 103 15.27 -29.55 11.41
C GLU A 103 14.54 -30.34 12.50
N VAL A 104 13.23 -30.48 12.31
CA VAL A 104 12.37 -31.27 13.19
C VAL A 104 12.28 -32.70 12.66
N ASP A 105 13.08 -33.59 13.26
CA ASP A 105 13.12 -35.04 13.01
C ASP A 105 12.58 -35.85 14.20
N ASP A 106 12.58 -37.18 14.09
CA ASP A 106 12.11 -38.08 15.16
C ASP A 106 12.93 -37.97 16.46
N THR A 107 14.18 -37.48 16.38
CA THR A 107 15.09 -37.30 17.52
C THR A 107 14.98 -35.92 18.16
N PHE A 108 14.27 -34.98 17.53
CA PHE A 108 14.19 -33.57 17.92
C PHE A 108 13.77 -33.40 19.38
N ARG A 109 12.71 -34.09 19.83
CA ARG A 109 12.25 -34.04 21.24
C ARG A 109 13.30 -34.56 22.22
N ALA A 110 13.98 -35.64 21.86
CA ALA A 110 15.02 -36.23 22.72
C ALA A 110 16.20 -35.28 22.86
N ARG A 111 16.66 -34.69 21.74
CA ARG A 111 17.72 -33.67 21.70
C ARG A 111 17.33 -32.42 22.50
N LEU A 112 16.10 -31.95 22.37
CA LEU A 112 15.60 -30.79 23.12
C LEU A 112 15.51 -31.07 24.64
N GLY A 113 15.20 -32.30 25.03
CA GLY A 113 15.12 -32.69 26.45
C GLY A 113 16.48 -32.74 27.16
N ILE A 114 17.57 -32.91 26.43
CA ILE A 114 18.95 -32.93 26.95
C ILE A 114 19.73 -31.64 26.66
N ALA A 115 19.15 -30.72 25.89
CA ALA A 115 19.80 -29.47 25.50
C ALA A 115 20.01 -28.56 26.72
N ASP A 116 21.16 -27.89 26.77
CA ASP A 116 21.45 -26.88 27.76
C ASP A 116 20.56 -25.64 27.60
N LYS A 117 20.53 -24.81 28.64
CA LYS A 117 19.81 -23.53 28.58
C LYS A 117 20.50 -22.60 27.59
N ILE A 118 19.70 -21.86 26.82
CA ILE A 118 20.22 -20.82 25.91
C ILE A 118 20.99 -19.75 26.72
N SER A 119 22.20 -19.44 26.27
CA SER A 119 22.98 -18.36 26.86
C SER A 119 22.42 -16.98 26.45
N PRO A 120 22.69 -15.91 27.23
CA PRO A 120 22.27 -14.55 26.86
C PRO A 120 22.78 -14.11 25.49
N ALA A 121 23.99 -14.51 25.11
CA ALA A 121 24.58 -14.18 23.81
C ALA A 121 23.82 -14.86 22.65
N GLN A 122 23.49 -16.15 22.80
CA GLN A 122 22.67 -16.88 21.82
C GLN A 122 21.25 -16.33 21.73
N MET A 123 20.67 -15.89 22.85
CA MET A 123 19.36 -15.21 22.84
C MET A 123 19.41 -13.89 22.05
N GLY A 124 20.56 -13.19 22.05
CA GLY A 124 20.80 -12.03 21.18
C GLY A 124 20.67 -12.36 19.69
N ALA A 125 21.21 -13.49 19.25
CA ALA A 125 21.08 -13.96 17.87
C ALA A 125 19.63 -14.29 17.50
N VAL A 126 18.88 -14.95 18.40
CA VAL A 126 17.45 -15.23 18.24
C VAL A 126 16.65 -13.93 18.08
N ASN A 127 16.91 -12.92 18.92
CA ASN A 127 16.26 -11.62 18.80
C ASN A 127 16.57 -10.95 17.46
N ALA A 128 17.85 -10.96 17.04
CA ALA A 128 18.25 -10.41 15.75
C ALA A 128 17.56 -11.13 14.56
N ALA A 129 17.38 -12.46 14.64
CA ALA A 129 16.64 -13.21 13.63
C ALA A 129 15.15 -12.82 13.59
N MET A 130 14.51 -12.66 14.75
CA MET A 130 13.13 -12.18 14.82
C MET A 130 12.98 -10.75 14.30
N GLU A 131 13.90 -9.84 14.64
CA GLU A 131 13.89 -8.46 14.14
C GLU A 131 14.04 -8.39 12.62
N ARG A 132 14.95 -9.19 12.04
CA ARG A 132 15.06 -9.33 10.58
C ARG A 132 13.75 -9.80 9.97
N ALA A 133 13.13 -10.85 10.54
CA ALA A 133 11.85 -11.37 10.05
C ALA A 133 10.71 -10.35 10.16
N VAL A 134 10.71 -9.51 11.21
CA VAL A 134 9.78 -8.38 11.34
C VAL A 134 9.97 -7.40 10.18
N GLY A 135 11.22 -7.01 9.89
CA GLY A 135 11.55 -6.12 8.78
C GLY A 135 11.12 -6.67 7.41
N GLU A 136 11.46 -7.92 7.10
CA GLU A 136 11.07 -8.58 5.85
C GLU A 136 9.53 -8.65 5.68
N THR A 137 8.84 -8.96 6.77
CA THR A 137 7.38 -9.04 6.78
C THR A 137 6.74 -7.66 6.62
N ALA A 138 7.30 -6.62 7.24
CA ALA A 138 6.87 -5.23 7.06
C ALA A 138 7.01 -4.80 5.59
N LEU A 139 8.19 -5.01 4.99
CA LEU A 139 8.44 -4.71 3.58
C LEU A 139 7.46 -5.41 2.64
N THR A 140 7.13 -6.68 2.95
CA THR A 140 6.15 -7.45 2.16
C THR A 140 4.76 -6.81 2.24
N LEU A 141 4.33 -6.38 3.43
CA LEU A 141 3.04 -5.71 3.63
C LEU A 141 3.00 -4.31 2.99
N GLU A 142 4.12 -3.59 3.00
CA GLU A 142 4.28 -2.24 2.44
C GLU A 142 4.48 -2.22 0.92
N SER A 143 4.73 -3.36 0.28
CA SER A 143 4.86 -3.44 -1.19
C SER A 143 3.75 -2.65 -1.91
N GLN A 144 4.01 -2.00 -3.04
CA GLN A 144 3.03 -1.20 -3.81
C GLN A 144 2.48 0.06 -3.11
N MET A 145 2.69 0.27 -1.79
CA MET A 145 2.27 1.51 -1.11
C MET A 145 2.98 2.74 -1.71
N ILE A 146 4.21 2.58 -2.16
CA ILE A 146 4.97 3.65 -2.81
C ILE A 146 4.29 4.18 -4.07
N LEU A 147 3.68 3.31 -4.88
CA LEU A 147 2.95 3.72 -6.08
C LEU A 147 1.72 4.56 -5.71
N LEU A 148 1.01 4.16 -4.67
CA LEU A 148 -0.14 4.91 -4.16
C LEU A 148 0.31 6.26 -3.58
N ALA A 149 1.43 6.29 -2.84
CA ALA A 149 2.00 7.53 -2.29
C ALA A 149 2.40 8.50 -3.41
N THR A 150 3.04 8.02 -4.47
CA THR A 150 3.40 8.83 -5.64
C THR A 150 2.16 9.33 -6.39
N ALA A 151 1.12 8.50 -6.54
CA ALA A 151 -0.13 8.94 -7.16
C ALA A 151 -0.79 10.05 -6.34
N VAL A 152 -0.85 9.91 -5.01
CA VAL A 152 -1.43 10.91 -4.11
C VAL A 152 -0.64 12.22 -4.13
N SER A 153 0.69 12.17 -4.09
CA SER A 153 1.52 13.39 -4.07
C SER A 153 1.67 14.03 -5.45
N GLY A 154 1.68 13.26 -6.54
CA GLY A 154 1.85 13.74 -7.90
C GLY A 154 0.58 14.30 -8.55
N SER A 155 -0.60 13.78 -8.19
CA SER A 155 -1.87 14.18 -8.79
C SER A 155 -2.18 15.68 -8.70
N PRO A 156 -1.96 16.37 -7.56
CA PRO A 156 -2.20 17.81 -7.46
C PRO A 156 -1.33 18.63 -8.42
N PHE A 157 -0.08 18.22 -8.65
CA PHE A 157 0.80 18.90 -9.59
C PHE A 157 0.39 18.69 -11.04
N LEU A 158 -0.13 17.50 -11.38
CA LEU A 158 -0.73 17.26 -12.69
C LEU A 158 -1.97 18.13 -12.90
N GLY A 159 -2.83 18.26 -11.89
CA GLY A 159 -4.00 19.14 -11.97
C GLY A 159 -3.64 20.62 -12.11
N LEU A 160 -2.64 21.08 -11.34
CA LEU A 160 -2.06 22.42 -11.46
C LEU A 160 -1.46 22.68 -12.86
N LEU A 161 -0.77 21.69 -13.43
CA LEU A 161 -0.24 21.81 -14.78
C LEU A 161 -1.38 22.03 -15.80
N GLY A 162 -2.47 21.28 -15.66
CA GLY A 162 -3.66 21.43 -16.50
C GLY A 162 -4.28 22.83 -16.39
N THR A 163 -4.39 23.38 -15.18
CA THR A 163 -4.95 24.73 -14.96
C THR A 163 -4.05 25.80 -15.54
N VAL A 164 -2.73 25.74 -15.26
CA VAL A 164 -1.77 26.72 -15.78
C VAL A 164 -1.77 26.72 -17.30
N TRP A 165 -1.76 25.54 -17.93
CA TRP A 165 -1.80 25.44 -19.39
C TRP A 165 -3.12 25.97 -19.96
N GLY A 166 -4.26 25.60 -19.39
CA GLY A 166 -5.56 26.05 -19.88
C GLY A 166 -5.75 27.56 -19.74
N VAL A 167 -5.29 28.16 -18.64
CA VAL A 167 -5.32 29.61 -18.45
C VAL A 167 -4.37 30.30 -19.44
N MET A 168 -3.15 29.78 -19.64
CA MET A 168 -2.22 30.30 -20.64
C MET A 168 -2.83 30.32 -22.04
N ASP A 169 -3.45 29.22 -22.46
CA ASP A 169 -4.10 29.10 -23.77
C ASP A 169 -5.27 30.09 -23.93
N ALA A 170 -6.08 30.25 -22.87
CA ALA A 170 -7.19 31.20 -22.86
C ALA A 170 -6.70 32.66 -23.02
N PHE A 171 -5.59 33.04 -22.36
CA PHE A 171 -5.00 34.37 -22.53
C PHE A 171 -4.35 34.57 -23.91
N THR A 172 -3.72 33.54 -24.47
CA THR A 172 -3.16 33.59 -25.84
C THR A 172 -4.26 33.85 -26.87
N GLY A 173 -5.40 33.16 -26.79
CA GLY A 173 -6.51 33.37 -27.71
C GLY A 173 -7.10 34.79 -27.63
N VAL A 174 -7.15 35.38 -26.43
CA VAL A 174 -7.57 36.79 -26.25
C VAL A 174 -6.55 37.76 -26.87
N ALA A 175 -5.25 37.48 -26.74
CA ALA A 175 -4.19 38.29 -27.32
C ALA A 175 -4.23 38.26 -28.86
N GLU A 176 -4.44 37.08 -29.47
CA GLU A 176 -4.55 36.91 -30.93
C GLU A 176 -5.80 37.59 -31.49
N ALA A 177 -6.91 37.58 -30.76
CA ALA A 177 -8.15 38.24 -31.18
C ALA A 177 -8.05 39.79 -31.19
N GLY A 178 -7.05 40.37 -30.52
CA GLY A 178 -6.80 41.82 -30.48
C GLY A 178 -7.84 42.65 -29.70
N SER A 179 -8.92 42.04 -29.20
CA SER A 179 -9.95 42.67 -28.38
C SER A 179 -10.14 41.93 -27.05
N PRO A 180 -9.67 42.49 -25.91
CA PRO A 180 -9.84 41.86 -24.61
C PRO A 180 -11.33 41.74 -24.22
N SER A 181 -11.83 40.52 -24.04
CA SER A 181 -13.18 40.26 -23.54
C SER A 181 -13.16 39.14 -22.50
N LEU A 182 -13.72 39.39 -21.32
CA LEU A 182 -13.89 38.37 -20.29
C LEU A 182 -14.82 37.24 -20.74
N VAL A 183 -15.80 37.58 -21.59
CA VAL A 183 -16.78 36.62 -22.10
C VAL A 183 -16.12 35.61 -23.05
N SER A 184 -15.12 36.03 -23.84
CA SER A 184 -14.38 35.13 -24.73
C SER A 184 -13.39 34.22 -23.99
N MET A 185 -12.88 34.67 -22.84
CA MET A 185 -11.93 33.90 -22.04
C MET A 185 -12.60 32.90 -21.06
N ALA A 186 -13.84 33.18 -20.65
CA ALA A 186 -14.56 32.41 -19.63
C ALA A 186 -14.64 30.89 -19.92
N PRO A 187 -14.89 30.41 -21.17
CA PRO A 187 -14.92 28.98 -21.44
C PRO A 187 -13.56 28.31 -21.25
N GLY A 188 -12.47 28.95 -21.68
CA GLY A 188 -11.10 28.41 -21.53
C GLY A 188 -10.65 28.35 -20.08
N VAL A 189 -10.97 29.37 -19.28
CA VAL A 189 -10.71 29.35 -17.83
C VAL A 189 -11.57 28.31 -17.12
N SER A 190 -12.84 28.16 -17.49
CA SER A 190 -13.69 27.10 -16.95
C SER A 190 -13.13 25.71 -17.27
N GLY A 191 -12.64 25.49 -18.49
CA GLY A 191 -12.00 24.25 -18.90
C GLY A 191 -10.61 24.02 -18.30
N ALA A 192 -9.94 25.07 -17.83
CA ALA A 192 -8.72 24.96 -17.04
C ALA A 192 -9.05 24.51 -15.61
N LEU A 193 -10.04 25.14 -14.96
CA LEU A 193 -10.39 24.90 -13.55
C LEU A 193 -10.87 23.48 -13.26
N ILE A 194 -11.45 22.78 -14.25
CA ILE A 194 -11.89 21.38 -14.07
C ILE A 194 -10.72 20.41 -13.85
N THR A 195 -9.48 20.76 -14.21
CA THR A 195 -8.33 19.85 -14.05
C THR A 195 -7.84 19.71 -12.62
N THR A 196 -8.34 20.54 -11.68
CA THR A 196 -7.93 20.56 -10.27
C THR A 196 -9.14 20.41 -9.36
#